data_AF-A0A4R4NX36-F1
#
_entry.id   AF-A0A4R4NX36-F1
#
_cell.length_a   1.000
_cell.length_b   1.000
_cell.length_c   1.000
_cell.angle_alpha   90.00
_cell.angle_beta   90.00
_cell.angle_gamma   90.00
#
_symmetry.space_group_name_H-M   'P 1'
#
loop_
_entity.id
_entity.type
_entity.pdbx_description
1 polymer ?
#
loop_
_entity_poly.entity_id
_entity_poly.type
_entity_poly.pdbx_seq_one_letter_code
_entity_poly.pdbx_strand_id
1 'polypeptide(L)'
;AGCYRWSTRGRSLDDGATFIHASRHDQVAMVANFVYDDVAGPLSLLVIDTGRLVSALCVEDLDGIGITFPHIYGPLNLDAVVEVRRYERAADGRWPEVAAEVVS
;
A
#
# COMPACT_ATOMS: atom_id res chain seq x y z
N ALA A 1 21.30 5.28 -2.57
CA ALA A 1 19.96 5.29 -1.97
C ALA A 1 19.14 4.14 -2.56
N GLY A 2 18.34 3.44 -1.76
CA GLY A 2 17.48 2.33 -2.24
C GLY A 2 16.07 2.81 -2.60
N CYS A 3 15.29 1.97 -3.28
CA CYS A 3 13.87 2.21 -3.54
C CYS A 3 13.08 0.89 -3.55
N TYR A 4 11.78 0.97 -3.27
CA TYR A 4 10.84 -0.14 -3.40
C TYR A 4 10.12 -0.07 -4.75
N ARG A 5 10.00 -1.20 -5.44
CA ARG A 5 9.59 -1.27 -6.86
C ARG A 5 8.49 -2.29 -7.14
N TRP A 6 7.90 -2.90 -6.11
CA TRP A 6 6.82 -3.87 -6.29
C TRP A 6 5.48 -3.17 -6.42
N SER A 7 4.73 -3.48 -7.47
CA SER A 7 3.43 -2.87 -7.75
C SER A 7 2.31 -3.57 -6.99
N THR A 8 2.33 -4.89 -7.02
CA THR A 8 1.41 -5.80 -6.33
C THR A 8 2.10 -7.17 -6.16
N ARG A 9 1.40 -8.17 -5.62
CA ARG A 9 1.94 -9.53 -5.45
C ARG A 9 2.40 -10.09 -6.80
N GLY A 10 3.67 -10.47 -6.88
CA GLY A 10 4.25 -11.12 -8.06
C GLY A 10 4.45 -10.21 -9.27
N ARG A 11 4.31 -8.89 -9.14
CA ARG A 11 4.54 -7.95 -10.25
C ARG A 11 5.28 -6.69 -9.78
N SER A 12 6.41 -6.40 -10.41
CA SER A 12 7.21 -5.20 -10.18
C SER A 12 7.08 -4.19 -11.33
N LEU A 13 7.59 -2.97 -11.09
CA LEU A 13 7.77 -1.98 -12.17
C LEU A 13 8.75 -2.47 -13.24
N ASP A 14 9.72 -3.31 -12.86
CA ASP A 14 10.69 -3.89 -13.78
C ASP A 14 10.04 -4.97 -14.68
N ASP A 15 8.94 -5.56 -14.22
CA ASP A 15 8.07 -6.46 -15.01
C ASP A 15 7.02 -5.69 -15.85
N GLY A 16 7.18 -4.37 -15.99
CA GLY A 16 6.29 -3.52 -16.79
C GLY A 16 4.99 -3.12 -16.11
N ALA A 17 4.89 -3.19 -14.78
CA ALA A 17 3.83 -2.46 -14.08
C ALA A 17 4.05 -0.94 -14.20
N THR A 18 2.96 -0.19 -14.32
CA THR A 18 3.01 1.27 -14.55
C THR A 18 3.04 2.09 -13.26
N PHE A 19 2.51 1.56 -12.17
CA PHE A 19 2.44 2.23 -10.86
C PHE A 19 2.46 1.21 -9.72
N ILE A 20 2.70 1.69 -8.50
CA ILE A 20 2.58 0.94 -7.25
C ILE A 20 1.19 1.20 -6.65
N HIS A 21 0.48 0.13 -6.28
CA HIS A 21 -0.79 0.24 -5.57
C HIS A 21 -0.54 0.65 -4.13
N ALA A 22 -1.20 1.72 -3.69
CA ALA A 22 -1.27 2.10 -2.29
C ALA A 22 -2.72 2.10 -1.82
N SER A 23 -2.92 2.26 -0.53
CA SER A 23 -4.24 2.34 0.09
C SER A 23 -4.23 3.45 1.12
N ARG A 24 -5.33 4.20 1.21
CA ARG A 24 -5.59 5.00 2.40
C ARG A 24 -5.88 4.09 3.59
N HIS A 25 -5.75 4.60 4.82
CA HIS A 25 -5.95 3.82 6.05
C HIS A 25 -7.29 3.04 6.06
N ASP A 26 -8.37 3.69 5.63
CA ASP A 26 -9.74 3.14 5.53
C ASP A 26 -9.87 2.01 4.49
N GLN A 27 -8.91 1.90 3.57
CA GLN A 27 -8.91 0.89 2.50
C GLN A 27 -8.03 -0.32 2.83
N VAL A 28 -7.08 -0.19 3.77
CA VAL A 28 -6.05 -1.22 4.03
C VAL A 28 -6.68 -2.57 4.37
N ALA A 29 -7.63 -2.61 5.30
CA ALA A 29 -8.26 -3.87 5.73
C ALA A 29 -9.05 -4.53 4.59
N MET A 30 -9.81 -3.75 3.82
CA MET A 30 -10.56 -4.26 2.67
C MET A 30 -9.63 -4.89 1.63
N VAL A 31 -8.58 -4.17 1.23
CA VAL A 31 -7.60 -4.65 0.24
C VAL A 31 -6.81 -5.84 0.77
N ALA A 32 -6.38 -5.81 2.04
CA ALA A 32 -5.64 -6.92 2.65
C ALA A 32 -6.46 -8.22 2.70
N ASN A 33 -7.74 -8.13 3.08
CA ASN A 33 -8.64 -9.28 3.12
C ASN A 33 -9.04 -9.79 1.73
N PHE A 34 -8.84 -9.01 0.67
CA PHE A 34 -9.11 -9.44 -0.70
C PHE A 34 -7.86 -9.99 -1.40
N VAL A 35 -6.70 -9.33 -1.26
CA VAL A 35 -5.48 -9.62 -2.02
C VAL A 35 -4.52 -10.55 -1.27
N TYR A 36 -4.59 -10.62 0.06
CA TYR A 36 -3.65 -11.37 0.92
C TYR A 36 -4.38 -12.36 1.84
N ASP A 37 -5.52 -12.90 1.41
CA ASP A 37 -6.33 -13.82 2.21
C ASP A 37 -5.65 -15.19 2.45
N ASP A 38 -4.80 -15.62 1.53
CA ASP A 38 -3.99 -16.84 1.54
C ASP A 38 -2.67 -16.70 2.31
N VAL A 39 -2.30 -15.48 2.72
CA VAL A 39 -1.07 -15.25 3.48
C VAL A 39 -1.28 -15.57 4.96
N ALA A 40 -0.54 -16.57 5.45
CA ALA A 40 -0.61 -17.04 6.83
C ALA A 40 0.27 -16.23 7.81
N GLY A 41 1.40 -15.71 7.32
CA GLY A 41 2.32 -14.89 8.12
C GLY A 41 1.89 -13.43 8.22
N PRO A 42 2.54 -12.63 9.08
CA PRO A 42 2.34 -11.19 9.15
C PRO A 42 2.67 -10.52 7.81
N LEU A 43 2.04 -9.38 7.54
CA LEU A 43 2.43 -8.46 6.48
C LEU A 43 3.28 -7.32 7.05
N SER A 44 4.05 -6.67 6.18
CA SER A 44 4.67 -5.38 6.46
C SER A 44 3.79 -4.27 5.92
N LEU A 45 3.20 -3.47 6.80
CA LEU A 45 2.44 -2.28 6.43
C LEU A 45 3.40 -1.07 6.40
N LEU A 46 3.63 -0.53 5.20
CA LEU A 46 4.48 0.64 4.99
C LEU A 46 3.64 1.91 5.14
N VAL A 47 3.99 2.76 6.10
CA VAL A 47 3.37 4.07 6.28
C VAL A 47 4.17 5.09 5.48
N ILE A 48 3.49 5.78 4.56
CA ILE A 48 4.13 6.66 3.57
C ILE A 48 3.70 8.10 3.85
N ASP A 49 4.68 8.99 4.01
CA ASP A 49 4.47 10.44 3.97
C ASP A 49 4.46 10.89 2.51
N THR A 50 3.27 11.29 2.03
CA THR A 50 3.07 11.70 0.64
C THR A 50 3.80 12.99 0.30
N GLY A 51 4.12 13.84 1.28
CA GLY A 51 4.91 15.06 1.08
C GLY A 51 6.39 14.81 0.78
N ARG A 52 6.86 13.58 1.04
CA ARG A 52 8.25 13.14 0.76
C ARG A 52 8.35 12.28 -0.50
N LEU A 53 7.23 12.02 -1.19
CA LEU A 53 7.26 11.23 -2.41
C LEU A 53 7.97 11.98 -3.53
N VAL A 54 8.94 11.30 -4.15
CA VAL A 54 9.59 11.79 -5.37
C VAL A 54 8.76 11.44 -6.61
N SER A 55 8.12 10.27 -6.62
CA SER A 55 7.22 9.84 -7.68
C SER A 55 5.84 10.48 -7.55
N ALA A 56 5.17 10.67 -8.69
CA ALA A 56 3.84 11.26 -8.71
C ALA A 56 2.82 10.34 -8.03
N LEU A 57 1.96 10.93 -7.21
CA LEU A 57 0.82 10.25 -6.58
C LEU A 57 -0.46 10.68 -7.30
N CYS A 58 -1.18 9.73 -7.88
CA CYS A 58 -2.52 9.95 -8.43
C CYS A 58 -3.56 9.28 -7.54
N VAL A 59 -4.71 9.92 -7.33
CA VAL A 59 -5.86 9.31 -6.64
C VAL A 59 -6.99 9.19 -7.65
N GLU A 60 -7.30 7.96 -8.04
CA GLU A 60 -8.13 7.71 -9.23
C GLU A 60 -8.89 6.38 -9.11
N ASP A 61 -9.97 6.27 -9.87
CA ASP A 61 -10.79 5.06 -10.01
C ASP A 61 -10.51 4.44 -11.37
N LEU A 62 -9.53 3.52 -11.41
CA LEU A 62 -9.17 2.83 -12.65
C LEU A 62 -10.12 1.68 -13.00
N ASP A 63 -10.84 1.16 -12.01
CA ASP A 63 -11.77 0.04 -12.18
C ASP A 63 -13.19 0.52 -12.56
N GLY A 64 -13.47 1.82 -12.47
CA GLY A 64 -14.77 2.42 -12.78
C GLY A 64 -15.87 2.03 -11.79
N ILE A 65 -15.50 1.71 -10.54
CA ILE A 65 -16.41 1.20 -9.50
C ILE A 65 -16.86 2.27 -8.49
N GLY A 66 -16.50 3.53 -8.72
CA GLY A 66 -16.80 4.65 -7.83
C GLY A 66 -15.89 4.73 -6.60
N ILE A 67 -14.79 3.97 -6.57
CA ILE A 67 -13.82 3.97 -5.46
C ILE A 67 -12.46 4.36 -6.00
N THR A 68 -11.87 5.42 -5.44
CA THR A 68 -10.53 5.86 -5.84
C THR A 68 -9.45 5.27 -4.94
N PHE A 69 -8.34 4.87 -5.55
CA PHE A 69 -7.15 4.38 -4.85
C PHE A 69 -5.93 5.27 -5.16
N PRO A 70 -5.01 5.43 -4.22
CA PRO A 70 -3.73 6.08 -4.48
C PRO A 70 -2.80 5.16 -5.29
N HIS A 71 -2.29 5.65 -6.41
CA HIS A 71 -1.29 5.01 -7.25
C HIS A 71 -0.01 5.86 -7.30
N ILE A 72 1.13 5.24 -7.02
CA ILE A 72 2.45 5.89 -7.10
C ILE A 72 3.07 5.56 -8.45
N TYR A 73 3.17 6.56 -9.34
CA TYR A 73 3.71 6.43 -10.68
C TYR A 73 5.24 6.52 -10.68
N GLY A 74 5.86 5.44 -10.25
CA GLY A 74 7.32 5.29 -10.15
C GLY A 74 7.75 4.55 -8.89
N PRO A 75 9.06 4.40 -8.66
CA PRO A 75 9.57 3.73 -7.48
C PRO A 75 9.27 4.52 -6.20
N LEU A 76 8.94 3.81 -5.13
CA LEU A 76 8.80 4.39 -3.80
C LEU A 76 10.19 4.63 -3.19
N ASN A 77 10.54 5.90 -2.97
CA ASN A 77 11.76 6.29 -2.28
C ASN A 77 11.67 5.97 -0.77
N LEU A 78 12.75 5.42 -0.20
CA LEU A 78 12.72 4.87 1.17
C LEU A 78 12.53 5.94 2.26
N ASP A 79 12.95 7.17 2.01
CA ASP A 79 12.77 8.32 2.90
C ASP A 79 11.31 8.83 2.99
N ALA A 80 10.46 8.42 2.04
CA ALA A 80 9.01 8.61 2.14
C ALA A 80 8.34 7.56 3.05
N VAL A 81 9.01 6.44 3.34
CA VAL A 81 8.49 5.43 4.29
C VAL A 81 8.87 5.86 5.70
N VAL A 82 7.93 6.45 6.42
CA VAL A 82 8.16 7.02 7.76
C VAL A 82 8.01 5.98 8.86
N GLU A 83 7.35 4.86 8.59
CA GLU A 83 7.20 3.76 9.53
C GLU A 83 6.96 2.43 8.79
N VAL A 84 7.43 1.33 9.38
CA VAL A 84 7.10 -0.02 8.94
C VAL A 84 6.46 -0.76 10.11
N ARG A 85 5.19 -1.10 9.96
CA ARG A 85 4.42 -1.82 10.97
C ARG A 85 4.30 -3.28 10.63
N ARG A 86 4.41 -4.11 11.66
CA ARG A 86 3.96 -5.48 11.59
C ARG A 86 2.44 -5.48 11.60
N TYR A 87 1.84 -6.00 10.53
CA TYR A 87 0.39 -6.08 10.39
C TYR A 87 -0.02 -7.54 10.51
N GLU A 88 -0.83 -7.84 11.52
CA GLU A 88 -1.21 -9.20 11.91
C GLU A 88 -2.72 -9.38 11.78
N ARG A 89 -3.15 -10.62 11.58
CA ARG A 89 -4.57 -10.96 11.62
C ARG A 89 -5.12 -10.82 13.04
N ALA A 90 -6.36 -10.38 13.14
CA ALA A 90 -7.11 -10.43 14.37
C ALA A 90 -7.49 -11.89 14.72
N ALA A 91 -8.04 -12.09 15.92
CA ALA A 91 -8.43 -13.41 16.43
C ALA A 91 -9.50 -14.11 15.57
N ASP A 92 -10.28 -13.35 14.79
CA ASP A 92 -11.26 -13.86 13.83
C ASP A 92 -10.65 -14.28 12.48
N GLY A 93 -9.33 -14.18 12.35
CA GLY A 93 -8.59 -14.51 11.14
C GLY A 93 -8.63 -13.43 10.07
N ARG A 94 -9.24 -12.27 10.29
CA ARG A 94 -9.27 -11.17 9.31
C ARG A 94 -8.12 -10.19 9.54
N TRP A 95 -7.73 -9.50 8.48
CA TRP A 95 -6.86 -8.31 8.59
C TRP A 95 -7.68 -7.15 9.18
N PRO A 96 -7.27 -6.57 10.33
CA PRO A 96 -8.08 -5.59 11.07
C PRO A 96 -8.03 -4.18 10.46
N GLU A 97 -9.03 -3.34 10.73
CA GLU A 97 -9.01 -1.93 10.30
C GLU A 97 -7.79 -1.17 10.81
N VAL A 98 -7.27 -0.25 9.98
CA VAL A 98 -6.15 0.63 10.33
C VAL A 98 -6.72 2.02 10.60
N ALA A 99 -6.51 2.54 11.81
CA ALA A 99 -6.92 3.89 12.14
C ALA A 99 -6.11 4.92 11.34
N ALA A 100 -6.73 6.07 11.04
CA ALA A 100 -5.98 7.22 10.57
C ALA A 100 -4.98 7.63 11.64
N GLU A 101 -3.69 7.51 11.35
CA GLU A 101 -2.69 8.10 12.21
C GLU A 101 -2.29 9.46 11.68
N VAL A 102 -2.29 10.44 12.57
CA VAL A 102 -1.77 11.78 12.29
C VAL A 102 -0.26 11.65 12.21
N VAL A 103 0.25 11.49 11.01
CA VAL A 103 1.69 11.69 10.76
C VAL A 103 1.94 13.19 10.94
N SER A 104 2.64 13.56 12.01
CA SER A 104 3.00 14.95 12.33
C SER A 104 4.01 15.53 11.36
#